data_AF-A0A352WXF8-F1
#
_entry.id   AF-A0A352WXF8-F1
#
_cell.length_a   1.000
_cell.length_b   1.000
_cell.length_c   1.000
_cell.angle_alpha   90.00
_cell.angle_beta   90.00
_cell.angle_gamma   90.00
#
_symmetry.space_group_name_H-M   'P 1'
#
loop_
_entity.id
_entity.type
_entity.pdbx_description
1 polymer ?
#
loop_
_entity_poly.entity_id
_entity_poly.type
_entity_poly.pdbx_seq_one_letter_code
_entity_poly.pdbx_strand_id
1 'polypeptide(L)'
;MVITDLFYTPHTGDIVVVQRDGADTTPLIKRVIATGGQKLDIDFDTWTVTVIDFDGTEHVLKEEYVNFMEGYSMAVGTTFSAGDYPITIPAGYIFVMGDNRNDSTDSRFSSVGLLKEEYIVGKVICRVFPIGKVRFF
;
A
#
# COMPACT_ATOMS: atom_id res chain seq x y z
N MET A 1 -6.62 15.39 -9.16
CA MET A 1 -6.55 14.87 -7.78
C MET A 1 -6.09 16.03 -6.92
N VAL A 2 -6.56 16.11 -5.67
CA VAL A 2 -6.02 17.09 -4.71
C VAL A 2 -5.00 16.37 -3.84
N ILE A 3 -3.81 16.95 -3.68
CA ILE A 3 -2.67 16.41 -2.95
C ILE A 3 -2.27 17.43 -1.88
N THR A 4 -1.96 16.97 -0.66
CA THR A 4 -1.44 17.79 0.44
C THR A 4 -0.35 17.05 1.19
N ASP A 5 0.66 17.78 1.67
CA ASP A 5 1.85 17.28 2.37
C ASP A 5 2.07 17.94 3.76
N LEU A 6 1.37 19.05 4.06
CA LEU A 6 1.55 19.82 5.29
C LEU A 6 1.34 18.96 6.56
N PHE A 7 2.44 18.57 7.21
CA PHE A 7 2.49 17.70 8.41
C PHE A 7 1.81 16.33 8.22
N TYR A 8 1.93 15.74 7.04
CA TYR A 8 1.34 14.44 6.75
C TYR A 8 2.16 13.28 7.33
N THR A 9 1.55 12.49 8.21
CA THR A 9 2.04 11.16 8.62
C THR A 9 1.22 10.10 7.90
N PRO A 10 1.85 9.12 7.22
CA PRO A 10 1.12 8.06 6.55
C PRO A 10 0.44 7.13 7.55
N HIS A 11 -0.78 6.70 7.22
CA HIS A 11 -1.53 5.70 7.98
C HIS A 11 -2.05 4.62 7.05
N THR A 12 -2.29 3.42 7.60
CA THR A 12 -2.95 2.32 6.88
C THR A 12 -4.25 2.80 6.23
N GLY A 13 -4.40 2.48 4.94
CA GLY A 13 -5.55 2.86 4.13
C GLY A 13 -5.36 4.14 3.31
N ASP A 14 -4.39 4.98 3.62
CA ASP A 14 -4.15 6.22 2.87
C ASP A 14 -3.74 5.93 1.41
N ILE A 15 -4.21 6.74 0.47
CA ILE A 15 -3.71 6.73 -0.90
C ILE A 15 -2.66 7.83 -1.03
N VAL A 16 -1.45 7.47 -1.41
CA VAL A 16 -0.30 8.37 -1.48
C VAL A 16 0.27 8.42 -2.89
N VAL A 17 0.83 9.58 -3.23
CA VAL A 17 1.71 9.72 -4.38
C VAL A 17 3.14 9.60 -3.88
N VAL A 18 3.87 8.62 -4.40
CA VAL A 18 5.27 8.38 -4.03
C VAL A 18 6.16 8.63 -5.23
N GLN A 19 7.22 9.40 -5.04
CA GLN A 19 8.24 9.64 -6.06
C GLN A 19 9.59 9.23 -5.50
N ARG A 20 10.25 8.29 -6.17
CA ARG A 20 11.54 7.74 -5.76
C ARG A 20 12.67 8.51 -6.44
N ASP A 21 13.79 8.60 -5.75
CA ASP A 21 15.04 9.07 -6.35
C ASP A 21 15.65 7.96 -7.23
N GLY A 22 16.08 8.31 -8.45
CA GLY A 22 16.67 7.35 -9.39
C GLY A 22 16.40 7.69 -10.85
N ALA A 23 16.68 6.72 -11.74
CA ALA A 23 16.48 6.88 -13.18
C ALA A 23 15.00 6.88 -13.60
N ASP A 24 14.13 6.24 -12.81
CA ASP A 24 12.69 6.26 -12.99
C ASP A 24 12.02 7.09 -11.89
N THR A 25 11.74 8.35 -12.22
CA THR A 25 11.08 9.31 -11.34
C THR A 25 9.55 9.32 -11.54
N THR A 26 9.00 8.31 -12.21
CA THR A 26 7.55 8.26 -12.47
C THR A 26 6.79 8.18 -11.15
N PRO A 27 5.91 9.14 -10.84
CA PRO A 27 5.14 9.11 -9.61
C PRO A 27 4.22 7.88 -9.57
N LEU A 28 4.27 7.16 -8.45
CA LEU A 28 3.42 6.01 -8.21
C LEU A 28 2.25 6.44 -7.32
N ILE A 29 1.04 6.03 -7.70
CA ILE A 29 -0.14 6.17 -6.85
C ILE A 29 -0.47 4.79 -6.28
N LYS A 30 -0.39 4.66 -4.97
CA LYS A 30 -0.56 3.40 -4.24
C LYS A 30 -1.23 3.65 -2.90
N ARG A 31 -1.80 2.59 -2.32
CA ARG A 31 -2.39 2.63 -0.99
C ARG A 31 -1.37 2.13 0.05
N VAL A 32 -1.24 2.86 1.15
CA VAL A 32 -0.47 2.45 2.32
C VAL A 32 -1.20 1.29 3.00
N ILE A 33 -0.51 0.18 3.19
CA ILE A 33 -1.05 -1.02 3.84
C ILE A 33 -0.52 -1.12 5.26
N ALA A 34 0.79 -0.93 5.44
CA ALA A 34 1.42 -0.92 6.75
C ALA A 34 2.52 0.14 6.83
N THR A 35 2.74 0.67 8.02
CA THR A 35 3.72 1.72 8.33
C THR A 35 4.75 1.22 9.34
N GLY A 36 5.81 2.01 9.55
CA GLY A 36 6.93 1.63 10.41
C GLY A 36 6.50 1.18 11.81
N GLY A 37 7.03 0.04 12.24
CA GLY A 37 6.73 -0.58 13.54
C GLY A 37 5.60 -1.61 13.51
N GLN A 38 4.75 -1.61 12.48
CA GLN A 38 3.72 -2.63 12.29
C GLN A 38 4.30 -3.91 11.68
N LYS A 39 3.61 -5.04 11.89
CA LYS A 39 3.80 -6.24 11.07
C LYS A 39 2.68 -6.35 10.05
N LEU A 40 3.01 -6.92 8.90
CA LEU A 40 2.10 -7.19 7.81
C LEU A 40 2.08 -8.69 7.54
N ASP A 41 0.89 -9.27 7.58
CA ASP A 41 0.63 -10.63 7.15
C ASP A 41 -0.29 -10.63 5.92
N ILE A 42 -0.03 -11.52 4.97
CA ILE A 42 -0.83 -11.65 3.74
C ILE A 42 -1.05 -13.14 3.48
N ASP A 43 -2.31 -13.55 3.56
CA ASP A 43 -2.75 -14.81 3.00
C ASP A 43 -3.08 -14.60 1.52
N PHE A 44 -2.18 -15.08 0.65
CA PHE A 44 -2.31 -14.92 -0.79
C PHE A 44 -3.43 -15.79 -1.39
N ASP A 45 -3.85 -16.87 -0.74
CA ASP A 45 -4.89 -17.75 -1.24
C ASP A 45 -6.28 -17.21 -0.89
N THR A 46 -6.46 -16.73 0.34
CA THR A 46 -7.74 -16.14 0.78
C THR A 46 -7.85 -14.64 0.51
N TRP A 47 -6.77 -14.01 0.05
CA TRP A 47 -6.63 -12.57 -0.14
C TRP A 47 -6.79 -11.76 1.15
N THR A 48 -6.57 -12.40 2.30
CA THR A 48 -6.67 -11.74 3.60
C THR A 48 -5.40 -10.96 3.89
N VAL A 49 -5.53 -9.67 4.20
CA VAL A 49 -4.41 -8.81 4.61
C VAL A 49 -4.63 -8.40 6.05
N THR A 50 -3.66 -8.72 6.91
CA THR A 50 -3.72 -8.42 8.34
C THR A 50 -2.55 -7.52 8.73
N VAL A 51 -2.84 -6.43 9.42
CA VAL A 51 -1.85 -5.53 9.98
C VAL A 51 -1.83 -5.73 11.49
N ILE A 52 -0.64 -5.92 12.06
CA ILE A 52 -0.47 -6.15 13.49
C ILE A 52 0.29 -4.95 14.05
N ASP A 53 -0.35 -4.24 14.98
CA ASP A 53 0.24 -3.09 15.66
C ASP A 53 1.36 -3.51 16.61
N PHE A 54 2.13 -2.52 17.08
CA PHE A 54 3.24 -2.75 18.00
C PHE A 54 2.83 -3.41 19.32
N ASP A 55 1.59 -3.20 19.78
CA ASP A 55 1.03 -3.82 20.98
C ASP A 55 0.51 -5.25 20.76
N GLY A 56 0.58 -5.75 19.52
CA GLY A 56 0.10 -7.07 19.12
C GLY A 56 -1.36 -7.11 18.68
N THR A 57 -2.06 -5.97 18.63
CA THR A 57 -3.44 -5.91 18.12
C THR A 57 -3.47 -6.19 16.63
N GLU A 58 -4.26 -7.18 16.21
CA GLU A 58 -4.41 -7.57 14.81
C GLU A 58 -5.63 -6.89 14.17
N HIS A 59 -5.43 -6.36 12.96
CA HIS A 59 -6.46 -5.70 12.16
C HIS A 59 -6.52 -6.36 10.79
N VAL A 60 -7.57 -7.14 10.55
CA VAL A 60 -7.87 -7.62 9.20
C VAL A 60 -8.42 -6.44 8.39
N LEU A 61 -7.76 -6.10 7.29
CA LEU A 61 -8.15 -4.95 6.47
C LEU A 61 -9.43 -5.25 5.71
N LYS A 62 -10.38 -4.31 5.79
CA LYS A 62 -11.62 -4.36 5.01
C LYS A 62 -11.43 -3.71 3.65
N GLU A 63 -11.16 -4.53 2.64
CA GLU A 63 -10.68 -4.05 1.34
C GLU A 63 -11.76 -4.02 0.24
N GLU A 64 -12.87 -3.33 0.48
CA GLU A 64 -13.98 -3.21 -0.49
C GLU A 64 -13.59 -2.49 -1.81
N TYR A 65 -12.41 -1.86 -1.84
CA TYR A 65 -11.84 -1.23 -3.03
C TYR A 65 -11.03 -2.17 -3.92
N VAL A 66 -10.73 -3.39 -3.46
CA VAL A 66 -9.98 -4.40 -4.22
C VAL A 66 -10.94 -5.21 -5.09
N ASN A 67 -10.56 -5.42 -6.35
CA ASN A 67 -11.28 -6.33 -7.23
C ASN A 67 -10.78 -7.77 -7.02
N PHE A 68 -11.42 -8.50 -6.10
CA PHE A 68 -11.11 -9.90 -5.84
C PHE A 68 -11.42 -10.78 -7.05
N MET A 69 -10.48 -11.67 -7.40
CA MET A 69 -10.64 -12.61 -8.50
C MET A 69 -10.94 -14.00 -7.94
N GLU A 70 -12.21 -14.37 -7.90
CA GLU A 70 -12.64 -15.68 -7.40
C GLU A 70 -11.95 -16.83 -8.17
N GLY A 71 -11.38 -17.78 -7.41
CA GLY A 71 -10.65 -18.91 -7.97
C GLY A 71 -9.19 -18.62 -8.34
N TYR A 72 -8.67 -17.42 -8.07
CA TYR A 72 -7.27 -17.06 -8.27
C TYR A 72 -6.62 -16.60 -6.97
N SER A 73 -5.38 -17.01 -6.71
CA SER A 73 -4.57 -16.46 -5.63
C SER A 73 -4.07 -15.05 -5.98
N MET A 74 -3.79 -14.26 -4.95
CA MET A 74 -3.12 -12.97 -5.08
C MET A 74 -1.68 -13.17 -5.53
N ALA A 75 -1.19 -12.28 -6.39
CA ALA A 75 0.19 -12.30 -6.83
C ALA A 75 1.14 -12.12 -5.63
N VAL A 76 1.95 -13.15 -5.38
CA VAL A 76 3.16 -13.07 -4.56
C VAL A 76 4.22 -12.38 -5.41
N GLY A 77 4.76 -11.27 -4.93
CA GLY A 77 5.82 -10.58 -5.65
C GLY A 77 7.20 -11.17 -5.36
N THR A 78 8.25 -10.44 -5.75
CA THR A 78 9.64 -10.87 -5.66
C THR A 78 10.43 -10.23 -4.50
N THR A 79 9.83 -9.31 -3.74
CA THR A 79 10.48 -8.69 -2.57
C THR A 79 10.58 -9.67 -1.40
N PHE A 80 9.48 -10.37 -1.14
CA PHE A 80 9.32 -11.35 -0.07
C PHE A 80 8.55 -12.54 -0.64
N SER A 81 8.94 -13.74 -0.22
CA SER A 81 8.21 -14.98 -0.51
C SER A 81 6.97 -15.07 0.37
N ALA A 82 5.98 -15.87 -0.02
CA ALA A 82 4.77 -16.07 0.79
C ALA A 82 5.08 -16.59 2.21
N GLY A 83 6.10 -17.44 2.36
CA GLY A 83 6.54 -17.96 3.65
C GLY A 83 7.33 -16.98 4.53
N ASP A 84 7.64 -15.78 4.03
CA ASP A 84 8.34 -14.74 4.81
C ASP A 84 7.36 -13.93 5.68
N TYR A 85 6.05 -14.00 5.39
CA TYR A 85 5.03 -13.31 6.16
C TYR A 85 4.73 -14.05 7.47
N PRO A 86 4.48 -13.34 8.59
CA PRO A 86 4.39 -11.88 8.69
C PRO A 86 5.74 -11.16 8.66
N ILE A 87 5.83 -10.08 7.90
CA ILE A 87 7.01 -9.22 7.82
C ILE A 87 6.88 -8.01 8.75
N THR A 88 7.98 -7.52 9.32
CA THR A 88 8.00 -6.29 10.13
C THR A 88 8.41 -5.10 9.26
N ILE A 89 7.63 -4.02 9.28
CA ILE A 89 7.95 -2.79 8.56
C ILE A 89 8.93 -1.96 9.40
N PRO A 90 10.14 -1.65 8.89
CA PRO A 90 11.10 -0.82 9.62
C PRO A 90 10.58 0.60 9.85
N ALA A 91 11.04 1.25 10.92
CA ALA A 91 10.71 2.65 11.17
C ALA A 91 11.13 3.56 10.00
N GLY A 92 10.27 4.52 9.63
CA GLY A 92 10.49 5.41 8.48
C GLY A 92 10.23 4.78 7.11
N TYR A 93 9.68 3.56 7.08
CA TYR A 93 9.27 2.87 5.86
C TYR A 93 7.77 2.58 5.86
N ILE A 94 7.24 2.42 4.66
CA ILE A 94 5.86 1.99 4.38
C ILE A 94 5.87 0.80 3.42
N PHE A 95 4.85 -0.04 3.57
CA PHE A 95 4.47 -1.04 2.58
C PHE A 95 3.23 -0.55 1.85
N VAL A 96 3.30 -0.49 0.52
CA VAL A 96 2.18 -0.01 -0.32
C VAL A 96 1.72 -1.09 -1.30
N MET A 97 0.42 -1.12 -1.57
CA MET A 97 -0.16 -1.96 -2.63
C MET A 97 -1.05 -1.15 -3.57
N GLY A 98 -1.17 -1.61 -4.81
CA GLY A 98 -2.20 -1.13 -5.71
C GLY A 98 -3.53 -1.84 -5.46
N ASP A 99 -4.64 -1.09 -5.58
CA ASP A 99 -5.99 -1.65 -5.42
C ASP A 99 -6.30 -2.75 -6.46
N ASN A 100 -5.70 -2.66 -7.67
CA ASN A 100 -5.73 -3.74 -8.66
C ASN A 100 -4.59 -4.75 -8.41
N ARG A 101 -4.73 -5.55 -7.35
CA ARG A 101 -3.66 -6.37 -6.77
C ARG A 101 -2.85 -7.17 -7.79
N ASN A 102 -3.49 -7.95 -8.65
CA ASN A 102 -2.75 -8.85 -9.55
C ASN A 102 -2.15 -8.13 -10.78
N ASP A 103 -2.42 -6.84 -10.95
CA ASP A 103 -1.96 -6.02 -12.07
C ASP A 103 -1.25 -4.75 -11.58
N SER A 104 -0.73 -4.77 -10.34
CA SER A 104 0.06 -3.66 -9.80
C SER A 104 1.46 -4.09 -9.43
N THR A 105 2.44 -3.38 -10.00
CA THR A 105 3.81 -3.37 -9.48
C THR A 105 3.86 -2.45 -8.26
N ASP A 106 3.98 -3.04 -7.08
CA ASP A 106 3.97 -2.38 -5.77
C ASP A 106 4.96 -3.05 -4.80
N SER A 107 4.90 -2.78 -3.49
CA SER A 107 5.92 -3.21 -2.52
C SER A 107 6.17 -4.71 -2.47
N ARG A 108 5.23 -5.53 -2.96
CA ARG A 108 5.42 -6.98 -3.12
C ARG A 108 6.55 -7.31 -4.10
N PHE A 109 6.83 -6.44 -5.08
CA PHE A 109 7.84 -6.65 -6.13
C PHE A 109 9.13 -5.90 -5.83
N SER A 110 10.27 -6.56 -6.05
CA SER A 110 11.60 -6.04 -5.72
C SER A 110 11.97 -4.76 -6.48
N SER A 111 11.30 -4.49 -7.60
CA SER A 111 11.42 -3.23 -8.33
C SER A 111 10.84 -2.03 -7.59
N VAL A 112 10.01 -2.22 -6.56
CA VAL A 112 9.44 -1.18 -5.69
C VAL A 112 9.89 -1.38 -4.25
N GLY A 113 9.66 -2.57 -3.68
CA GLY A 113 10.02 -2.91 -2.30
C GLY A 113 9.38 -2.01 -1.26
N LEU A 114 9.97 -1.96 -0.07
CA LEU A 114 9.60 -1.00 0.97
C LEU A 114 10.00 0.40 0.54
N LEU A 115 9.10 1.36 0.75
CA LEU A 115 9.33 2.76 0.39
C LEU A 115 9.60 3.54 1.66
N LYS A 116 10.53 4.50 1.60
CA LYS A 116 10.71 5.43 2.71
C LYS A 116 9.56 6.42 2.74
N GLU A 117 9.14 6.82 3.94
CA GLU A 117 8.10 7.83 4.15
C GLU A 117 8.46 9.16 3.47
N GLU A 118 9.75 9.51 3.41
CA GLU A 118 10.26 10.73 2.77
C GLU A 118 9.99 10.82 1.27
N TYR A 119 9.69 9.69 0.60
CA TYR A 119 9.36 9.67 -0.81
C TYR A 119 7.88 10.01 -1.08
N ILE A 120 7.06 10.17 -0.04
CA ILE A 120 5.68 10.60 -0.20
C ILE A 120 5.64 12.07 -0.58
N VAL A 121 5.17 12.37 -1.79
CA VAL A 121 4.92 13.72 -2.28
C VAL A 121 3.63 14.29 -1.69
N GLY A 122 2.68 13.43 -1.35
CA GLY A 122 1.51 13.81 -0.56
C GLY A 122 0.37 12.79 -0.62
N LYS A 123 -0.66 13.04 0.18
CA LYS A 123 -1.88 12.21 0.27
C LYS A 123 -2.92 12.65 -0.77
N VAL A 124 -3.51 11.68 -1.45
CA VAL A 124 -4.65 11.86 -2.34
C VAL A 124 -5.93 11.92 -1.50
N ILE A 125 -6.59 13.08 -1.48
CA ILE A 125 -7.83 13.27 -0.69
C ILE A 125 -9.12 13.11 -1.51
N CYS A 126 -9.05 13.34 -2.83
CA CYS A 126 -10.21 13.14 -3.71
C CYS A 126 -9.84 12.94 -5.19
N ARG A 127 -10.70 12.19 -5.88
CA ARG A 127 -10.73 12.12 -7.34
C ARG A 127 -11.91 12.95 -7.85
N VAL A 128 -11.59 13.99 -8.62
CA VAL A 128 -12.55 14.97 -9.16
C VAL A 128 -13.07 14.64 -10.56
N PHE A 129 -12.51 13.62 -11.20
CA PHE A 129 -12.88 13.18 -12.56
C PHE A 129 -13.46 11.76 -12.56
N PRO A 130 -14.50 11.45 -13.36
CA PRO A 130 -15.25 12.34 -14.24
C PRO A 130 -16.07 13.40 -13.47
N ILE A 131 -16.25 14.58 -14.08
CA ILE A 131 -16.97 15.73 -13.50
C ILE A 131 -18.36 15.26 -13.04
N GLY A 132 -18.72 15.53 -11.78
CA GLY A 132 -19.98 15.10 -11.16
C GLY A 132 -19.92 13.78 -10.37
N LYS A 133 -18.80 13.04 -10.39
CA LYS A 133 -18.55 11.85 -9.55
C LYS A 133 -17.35 12.06 -8.64
N VAL A 134 -17.42 13.08 -7.78
CA VAL A 134 -16.36 13.33 -6.78
C VAL A 134 -16.37 12.20 -5.76
N ARG A 135 -15.25 11.48 -5.65
CA ARG A 135 -15.02 10.47 -4.62
C ARG A 135 -13.93 10.95 -3.68
N PHE A 136 -14.25 11.04 -2.39
CA PHE A 136 -13.29 11.27 -1.32
C PHE A 136 -12.69 9.93 -0.87
N PHE A 137 -11.43 9.95 -0.45
CA PHE A 137 -10.68 8.77 0.01
C PHE A 137 -10.17 8.97 1.43
#